data_AF-A7S036-F1
#
_entry.id   AF-A7S036-F1
#
_cell.length_a   1.000
_cell.length_b   1.000
_cell.length_c   1.000
_cell.angle_alpha   90.00
_cell.angle_beta   90.00
_cell.angle_gamma   90.00
#
_symmetry.space_group_name_H-M   'P 1'
#
loop_
_entity.id
_entity.type
_entity.pdbx_description
1 polymer ?
#
loop_
_entity_poly.entity_id
_entity_poly.type
_entity_poly.pdbx_seq_one_letter_code
_entity_poly.pdbx_strand_id
1 'polypeptide(L)'
;ALHALNPVFKKATFSKKVQEIAKSVAGLKNPIVPQSMYIFKQPGIGDEVAPHRDSTYLYTEPPTVVGFWIPLEDCTTENGCLWFIPGSHKVEKIERRMVRSLESEGRLVSHIGPDEEYDDSKSVPLCTNKGALVIIHGSVLHRSFPNKSSKSRHAYTFHVVEQDAVWSEKNWLQPTKELSFPPLYI
;
A
#
# COMPACT_ATOMS: atom_id res chain seq x y z
N ALA A 1 10.02 8.55 6.53
CA ALA A 1 9.49 8.43 5.15
C ALA A 1 10.66 8.34 4.15
N LEU A 2 10.85 7.19 3.48
CA LEU A 2 11.91 7.02 2.47
C LEU A 2 11.73 7.97 1.28
N HIS A 3 10.50 8.11 0.78
CA HIS A 3 10.19 9.00 -0.34
C HIS A 3 10.55 10.47 -0.06
N ALA A 4 10.56 10.91 1.20
CA ALA A 4 10.85 12.29 1.56
C ALA A 4 12.32 12.51 1.95
N LEU A 5 12.89 11.58 2.74
CA LEU A 5 14.16 11.78 3.43
C LEU A 5 15.35 11.11 2.73
N ASN A 6 15.11 10.12 1.86
CA ASN A 6 16.18 9.46 1.12
C ASN A 6 16.22 9.95 -0.33
N PRO A 7 17.32 10.53 -0.82
CA PRO A 7 17.39 11.09 -2.17
C PRO A 7 17.09 10.11 -3.31
N VAL A 8 17.46 8.83 -3.16
CA VAL A 8 17.24 7.81 -4.19
C VAL A 8 15.75 7.47 -4.30
N PHE A 9 15.11 7.18 -3.17
CA PHE A 9 13.68 6.88 -3.14
C PHE A 9 12.84 8.11 -3.50
N LYS A 10 13.24 9.31 -3.06
CA LYS A 10 12.62 10.57 -3.48
C LYS A 10 12.66 10.73 -4.99
N LYS A 11 13.83 10.59 -5.61
CA LYS A 11 13.98 10.68 -7.07
C LYS A 11 13.11 9.65 -7.80
N ALA A 12 13.00 8.42 -7.27
CA ALA A 12 12.17 7.38 -7.86
C ALA A 12 10.67 7.70 -7.75
N THR A 13 10.18 8.03 -6.55
CA THR A 13 8.77 8.34 -6.27
C THR A 13 8.28 9.51 -7.11
N PHE A 14 9.04 10.60 -7.17
CA PHE A 14 8.62 11.81 -7.87
C PHE A 14 9.09 11.87 -9.33
N SER A 15 9.54 10.74 -9.88
CA SER A 15 10.00 10.68 -11.27
C SER A 15 8.87 10.95 -12.27
N LYS A 16 9.20 11.53 -13.42
CA LYS A 16 8.24 11.79 -14.51
C LYS A 16 7.45 10.54 -14.91
N LYS A 17 8.08 9.36 -14.93
CA LYS A 17 7.41 8.08 -15.23
C LYS A 17 6.30 7.76 -14.23
N VAL A 18 6.56 7.93 -12.93
CA VAL A 18 5.54 7.71 -11.89
C VAL A 18 4.41 8.72 -12.05
N GLN A 19 4.73 10.00 -12.27
CA GLN A 19 3.72 11.03 -12.46
C GLN A 19 2.83 10.78 -13.68
N GLU A 20 3.40 10.33 -14.80
CA GLU A 20 2.65 9.96 -16.00
C GLU A 20 1.71 8.77 -15.75
N ILE A 21 2.20 7.72 -15.08
CA ILE A 21 1.40 6.54 -14.72
C ILE A 21 0.27 6.92 -13.75
N ALA A 22 0.56 7.76 -12.75
CA ALA A 22 -0.46 8.27 -11.82
C ALA A 22 -1.58 9.02 -12.56
N LYS A 23 -1.24 9.83 -13.58
CA LYS A 23 -2.23 10.54 -14.41
C LYS A 23 -3.00 9.59 -15.32
N SER A 24 -2.30 8.77 -16.10
CA SER A 24 -2.90 8.04 -17.22
C SER A 24 -3.50 6.69 -16.84
N VAL A 25 -2.96 6.02 -15.83
CA VAL A 25 -3.40 4.68 -15.41
C VAL A 25 -4.24 4.75 -14.15
N ALA A 26 -3.78 5.48 -13.13
CA ALA A 26 -4.52 5.61 -11.87
C ALA A 26 -5.59 6.71 -11.91
N GLY A 27 -5.57 7.59 -12.93
CA GLY A 27 -6.56 8.66 -13.10
C GLY A 27 -6.48 9.77 -12.06
N LEU A 28 -5.32 9.92 -11.39
CA LEU A 28 -5.15 10.84 -10.27
C LEU A 28 -4.99 12.28 -10.73
N LYS A 29 -5.71 13.22 -10.10
CA LYS A 29 -5.75 14.64 -10.44
C LYS A 29 -4.78 15.47 -9.61
N ASN A 30 -4.87 15.36 -8.28
CA ASN A 30 -4.07 16.11 -7.32
C ASN A 30 -3.46 15.17 -6.27
N PRO A 31 -2.63 14.18 -6.66
CA PRO A 31 -2.11 13.20 -5.72
C PRO A 31 -1.05 13.76 -4.77
N ILE A 32 -1.15 13.36 -3.52
CA ILE A 32 -0.13 13.53 -2.47
C ILE A 32 0.40 12.16 -2.02
N VAL A 33 1.57 12.12 -1.38
CA VAL A 33 2.26 10.88 -0.97
C VAL A 33 2.30 10.74 0.56
N PRO A 34 1.35 10.04 1.21
CA PRO A 34 1.37 9.89 2.66
C PRO A 34 2.50 8.99 3.16
N GLN A 35 2.75 7.88 2.46
CA GLN A 35 3.57 6.78 2.98
C GLN A 35 4.51 6.21 1.94
N SER A 36 5.66 5.70 2.40
CA SER A 36 6.49 4.78 1.63
C SER A 36 7.16 3.76 2.55
N MET A 37 7.37 2.55 2.06
CA MET A 37 8.00 1.45 2.79
C MET A 37 8.98 0.67 1.90
N TYR A 38 9.90 -0.03 2.55
CA TYR A 38 10.74 -1.03 1.92
C TYR A 38 10.42 -2.39 2.55
N ILE A 39 10.02 -3.36 1.73
CA ILE A 39 9.60 -4.68 2.18
C ILE A 39 10.68 -5.67 1.78
N PHE A 40 11.35 -6.29 2.75
CA PHE A 40 12.48 -7.18 2.49
C PHE A 40 12.06 -8.62 2.12
N LYS A 41 11.06 -9.21 2.80
CA LYS A 41 10.76 -10.66 2.70
C LYS A 41 12.05 -11.51 2.68
N GLN A 42 12.69 -11.61 3.83
CA GLN A 42 13.95 -12.34 3.95
C GLN A 42 13.80 -13.83 3.61
N PRO A 43 14.84 -14.50 3.09
CA PRO A 43 14.82 -15.95 2.82
C PRO A 43 14.41 -16.76 4.05
N GLY A 44 13.50 -17.71 3.88
CA GLY A 44 13.04 -18.66 4.91
C GLY A 44 12.21 -18.06 6.08
N ILE A 45 12.44 -16.80 6.45
CA ILE A 45 11.82 -16.13 7.61
C ILE A 45 10.93 -14.94 7.23
N GLY A 46 10.80 -14.64 5.93
CA GLY A 46 9.95 -13.56 5.45
C GLY A 46 8.48 -13.88 5.64
N ASP A 47 7.91 -13.44 6.76
CA ASP A 47 6.55 -13.81 7.18
C ASP A 47 5.45 -13.28 6.26
N GLU A 48 4.27 -13.88 6.32
CA GLU A 48 3.11 -13.50 5.52
C GLU A 48 2.65 -12.07 5.73
N VAL A 49 1.96 -11.55 4.72
CA VAL A 49 1.10 -10.39 4.86
C VAL A 49 -0.32 -10.92 4.69
N ALA A 50 -1.08 -10.92 5.78
CA ALA A 50 -2.46 -11.38 5.80
C ALA A 50 -3.32 -10.58 4.80
N PRO A 51 -4.42 -11.16 4.29
CA PRO A 51 -5.24 -10.47 3.31
C PRO A 51 -5.86 -9.20 3.87
N HIS A 52 -5.76 -8.12 3.11
CA HIS A 52 -6.23 -6.81 3.53
C HIS A 52 -6.50 -5.88 2.35
N ARG A 53 -7.03 -4.70 2.67
CA ARG A 53 -7.21 -3.54 1.79
C ARG A 53 -6.34 -2.40 2.34
N ASP A 54 -5.61 -1.69 1.48
CA ASP A 54 -4.80 -0.55 1.93
C ASP A 54 -5.66 0.54 2.57
N SER A 55 -6.87 0.76 2.04
CA SER A 55 -7.83 1.75 2.55
C SER A 55 -8.33 1.45 3.97
N THR A 56 -8.14 0.22 4.48
CA THR A 56 -8.38 -0.10 5.91
C THR A 56 -7.40 0.64 6.82
N TYR A 57 -6.16 0.86 6.35
CA TYR A 57 -5.09 1.48 7.13
C TYR A 57 -4.91 2.97 6.79
N LEU A 58 -5.14 3.34 5.53
CA LEU A 58 -4.99 4.70 5.00
C LEU A 58 -6.35 5.22 4.53
N TYR A 59 -7.26 5.53 5.45
CA TYR A 59 -8.63 5.87 5.06
C TYR A 59 -8.75 7.30 4.51
N THR A 60 -9.48 7.45 3.41
CA THR A 60 -9.91 8.74 2.84
C THR A 60 -11.41 8.70 2.54
N GLU A 61 -12.06 9.87 2.57
CA GLU A 61 -13.46 10.02 2.14
C GLU A 61 -13.55 11.03 0.97
N PRO A 62 -13.96 10.59 -0.24
CA PRO A 62 -14.15 9.20 -0.66
C PRO A 62 -12.82 8.40 -0.66
N PRO A 63 -12.85 7.06 -0.72
CA PRO A 63 -11.62 6.25 -0.77
C PRO A 63 -10.82 6.49 -2.05
N THR A 64 -9.59 6.98 -1.93
CA THR A 64 -8.72 7.36 -3.07
C THR A 64 -7.31 6.77 -3.03
N VAL A 65 -7.05 5.84 -2.10
CA VAL A 65 -5.72 5.23 -1.98
C VAL A 65 -5.35 4.45 -3.24
N VAL A 66 -4.13 4.67 -3.71
CA VAL A 66 -3.47 3.85 -4.73
C VAL A 66 -2.07 3.49 -4.25
N GLY A 67 -1.76 2.20 -4.21
CA GLY A 67 -0.43 1.68 -3.91
C GLY A 67 0.40 1.53 -5.18
N PHE A 68 1.64 2.01 -5.14
CA PHE A 68 2.66 1.78 -6.15
C PHE A 68 3.66 0.79 -5.58
N TRP A 69 3.64 -0.44 -6.06
CA TRP A 69 4.51 -1.51 -5.57
C TRP A 69 5.52 -1.90 -6.65
N ILE A 70 6.81 -1.73 -6.34
CA ILE A 70 7.92 -1.91 -7.28
C ILE A 70 8.81 -3.06 -6.77
N PRO A 71 8.79 -4.23 -7.43
CA PRO A 71 9.71 -5.31 -7.12
C PRO A 71 11.15 -4.91 -7.47
N LEU A 72 12.03 -4.98 -6.48
CA LEU A 72 13.48 -4.73 -6.65
C LEU A 72 14.24 -6.02 -6.96
N GLU A 73 13.55 -7.16 -6.85
CA GLU A 73 13.99 -8.52 -7.14
C GLU A 73 12.84 -9.26 -7.82
N ASP A 74 13.13 -10.37 -8.51
CA ASP A 74 12.08 -11.21 -9.11
C ASP A 74 11.17 -11.78 -8.02
N CYS A 75 9.87 -11.82 -8.31
CA CYS A 75 8.83 -12.20 -7.38
C CYS A 75 8.10 -13.42 -7.92
N THR A 76 8.19 -14.51 -7.18
CA THR A 76 7.62 -15.81 -7.51
C THR A 76 6.74 -16.31 -6.37
N THR A 77 5.99 -17.39 -6.61
CA THR A 77 5.17 -18.03 -5.58
C THR A 77 6.01 -18.54 -4.41
N GLU A 78 7.27 -18.93 -4.65
CA GLU A 78 8.17 -19.50 -3.64
C GLU A 78 8.77 -18.43 -2.72
N ASN A 79 9.01 -17.22 -3.23
CA ASN A 79 9.60 -16.12 -2.45
C ASN A 79 8.57 -15.08 -1.96
N GLY A 80 7.27 -15.39 -2.07
CA GLY A 80 6.19 -14.58 -1.51
C GLY A 80 5.81 -13.40 -2.39
N CYS A 81 5.50 -13.67 -3.66
CA CYS A 81 4.82 -12.73 -4.55
C CYS A 81 3.48 -12.26 -3.98
N LEU A 82 2.94 -11.19 -4.56
CA LEU A 82 1.60 -10.72 -4.22
C LEU A 82 0.55 -11.68 -4.76
N TRP A 83 -0.59 -11.72 -4.08
CA TRP A 83 -1.80 -12.39 -4.53
C TRP A 83 -2.97 -11.42 -4.39
N PHE A 84 -3.92 -11.49 -5.32
CA PHE A 84 -5.07 -10.59 -5.38
C PHE A 84 -6.35 -11.38 -5.60
N ILE A 85 -7.48 -10.88 -5.10
CA ILE A 85 -8.81 -11.34 -5.52
C ILE A 85 -9.31 -10.38 -6.61
N PRO A 86 -9.34 -10.77 -7.90
CA PRO A 86 -9.76 -9.88 -8.97
C PRO A 86 -11.19 -9.38 -8.77
N GLY A 87 -11.41 -8.08 -9.01
CA GLY A 87 -12.74 -7.46 -8.85
C GLY A 87 -13.16 -7.13 -7.40
N SER A 88 -12.42 -7.59 -6.39
CA SER A 88 -12.72 -7.32 -4.97
C SER A 88 -12.71 -5.85 -4.57
N HIS A 89 -12.08 -4.98 -5.38
CA HIS A 89 -12.05 -3.53 -5.17
C HIS A 89 -13.40 -2.84 -5.39
N LYS A 90 -14.36 -3.51 -6.04
CA LYS A 90 -15.70 -2.98 -6.34
C LYS A 90 -16.62 -3.06 -5.12
N VAL A 91 -16.21 -2.41 -4.03
CA VAL A 91 -17.00 -2.27 -2.82
C VAL A 91 -17.58 -0.86 -2.74
N GLU A 92 -18.76 -0.73 -2.15
CA GLU A 92 -19.42 0.57 -1.97
C GLU A 92 -18.71 1.45 -0.94
N LYS A 93 -18.17 0.82 0.12
CA LYS A 93 -17.50 1.50 1.23
C LYS A 93 -16.45 0.61 1.88
N ILE A 94 -15.49 1.25 2.56
CA ILE A 94 -14.51 0.57 3.41
C ILE A 94 -15.05 0.54 4.83
N GLU A 95 -15.56 -0.61 5.26
CA GLU A 95 -16.17 -0.76 6.60
C GLU A 95 -15.13 -1.03 7.69
N ARG A 96 -14.17 -1.92 7.38
CA ARG A 96 -13.08 -2.26 8.30
C ARG A 96 -11.99 -1.20 8.27
N ARG A 97 -11.66 -0.63 9.43
CA ARG A 97 -10.62 0.41 9.57
C ARG A 97 -9.70 0.15 10.74
N MET A 98 -8.41 0.44 10.57
CA MET A 98 -7.44 0.59 11.66
C MET A 98 -7.33 2.06 12.04
N VAL A 99 -7.58 2.38 13.31
CA VAL A 99 -7.63 3.74 13.82
C VAL A 99 -6.68 3.93 14.99
N ARG A 100 -6.21 5.17 15.21
CA ARG A 100 -5.51 5.54 16.45
C ARG A 100 -6.45 5.34 17.63
N SER A 101 -5.94 4.72 18.67
CA SER A 101 -6.61 4.65 19.95
C SER A 101 -6.02 5.73 20.85
N LEU A 102 -6.76 6.84 21.03
CA LEU A 102 -6.38 7.94 21.93
C LEU A 102 -6.75 7.65 23.39
N GLU A 103 -7.56 6.62 23.64
CA GLU A 103 -8.20 6.37 24.93
C GLU A 103 -7.78 5.06 25.62
N SER A 104 -7.06 4.16 24.95
CA SER A 104 -6.66 2.88 25.59
C SER A 104 -5.24 2.91 26.16
N GLU A 105 -5.13 2.56 27.45
CA GLU A 105 -3.85 2.27 28.11
C GLU A 105 -3.19 1.08 27.41
N GLY A 106 -2.11 1.35 26.66
CA GLY A 106 -1.22 0.32 26.10
C GLY A 106 -1.43 -0.08 24.63
N ARG A 107 -2.54 0.28 23.97
CA ARG A 107 -2.73 0.06 22.52
C ARG A 107 -2.83 1.37 21.76
N LEU A 108 -1.82 1.66 20.93
CA LEU A 108 -1.76 2.88 20.10
C LEU A 108 -2.72 2.86 18.91
N VAL A 109 -3.14 1.67 18.48
CA VAL A 109 -4.09 1.47 17.39
C VAL A 109 -5.13 0.41 17.76
N SER A 110 -6.33 0.59 17.24
CA SER A 110 -7.43 -0.35 17.35
C SER A 110 -8.11 -0.51 15.99
N HIS A 111 -9.06 -1.40 15.95
CA HIS A 111 -9.69 -1.86 14.74
C HIS A 111 -11.20 -1.68 14.93
N ILE A 112 -11.84 -0.96 14.00
CA ILE A 112 -13.28 -0.73 13.98
C ILE A 112 -13.89 -1.33 12.72
N GLY A 113 -15.21 -1.52 12.74
CA GLY A 113 -15.96 -2.20 11.68
C GLY A 113 -15.90 -3.72 11.80
N PRO A 114 -16.79 -4.42 11.07
CA PRO A 114 -16.85 -5.88 11.08
C PRO A 114 -15.60 -6.47 10.41
N ASP A 115 -15.10 -7.59 10.92
CA ASP A 115 -14.09 -8.36 10.21
C ASP A 115 -14.64 -8.80 8.85
N GLU A 116 -13.77 -8.76 7.85
CA GLU A 116 -14.14 -9.03 6.47
C GLU A 116 -13.91 -10.50 6.15
N GLU A 117 -14.99 -11.20 5.77
CA GLU A 117 -14.90 -12.53 5.20
C GLU A 117 -14.69 -12.45 3.68
N TYR A 118 -13.79 -13.27 3.16
CA TYR A 118 -13.53 -13.38 1.73
C TYR A 118 -13.22 -14.83 1.38
N ASP A 119 -13.56 -15.18 0.14
CA ASP A 119 -13.31 -16.49 -0.42
C ASP A 119 -11.88 -16.54 -0.99
N ASP A 120 -10.95 -17.06 -0.19
CA ASP A 120 -9.53 -17.13 -0.52
C ASP A 120 -9.25 -18.00 -1.76
N SER A 121 -10.18 -18.90 -2.15
CA SER A 121 -10.04 -19.71 -3.37
C SER A 121 -10.06 -18.86 -4.66
N LYS A 122 -10.55 -17.62 -4.58
CA LYS A 122 -10.55 -16.65 -5.69
C LYS A 122 -9.24 -15.86 -5.80
N SER A 123 -8.31 -16.07 -4.89
CA SER A 123 -7.02 -15.38 -4.88
C SER A 123 -6.11 -15.93 -5.98
N VAL A 124 -5.52 -15.05 -6.79
CA VAL A 124 -4.61 -15.40 -7.88
C VAL A 124 -3.21 -14.81 -7.64
N PRO A 125 -2.13 -15.57 -7.93
CA PRO A 125 -0.77 -15.07 -7.77
C PRO A 125 -0.42 -14.05 -8.85
N LEU A 126 0.37 -13.04 -8.47
CA LEU A 126 0.98 -12.09 -9.38
C LEU A 126 2.51 -12.20 -9.27
N CYS A 127 3.08 -13.12 -10.05
CA CYS A 127 4.54 -13.19 -10.23
C CYS A 127 5.00 -12.06 -11.14
N THR A 128 6.11 -11.42 -10.80
CA THR A 128 6.65 -10.26 -11.52
C THR A 128 8.16 -10.30 -11.58
N ASN A 129 8.74 -9.76 -12.64
CA ASN A 129 10.18 -9.59 -12.74
C ASN A 129 10.61 -8.29 -12.03
N LYS A 130 11.87 -8.25 -11.60
CA LYS A 130 12.53 -7.05 -11.09
C LYS A 130 12.29 -5.85 -12.00
N GLY A 131 11.94 -4.72 -11.41
CA GLY A 131 11.73 -3.45 -12.12
C GLY A 131 10.36 -3.30 -12.77
N ALA A 132 9.45 -4.26 -12.61
CA ALA A 132 8.03 -4.07 -12.92
C ALA A 132 7.41 -2.98 -12.03
N LEU A 133 6.12 -2.69 -12.25
CA LEU A 133 5.30 -1.88 -11.36
C LEU A 133 3.93 -2.52 -11.25
N VAL A 134 3.46 -2.71 -10.02
CA VAL A 134 2.10 -3.14 -9.71
C VAL A 134 1.36 -1.95 -9.13
N ILE A 135 0.28 -1.55 -9.81
CA ILE A 135 -0.65 -0.54 -9.31
C ILE A 135 -1.75 -1.25 -8.51
N ILE A 136 -1.89 -0.87 -7.25
CA ILE A 136 -2.80 -1.51 -6.28
C ILE A 136 -3.91 -0.51 -5.97
N HIS A 137 -5.14 -0.82 -6.37
CA HIS A 137 -6.29 -0.05 -5.94
C HIS A 137 -6.47 -0.20 -4.43
N GLY A 138 -6.68 0.88 -3.67
CA GLY A 138 -6.69 0.82 -2.21
C GLY A 138 -7.72 -0.12 -1.59
N SER A 139 -8.83 -0.33 -2.31
CA SER A 139 -9.86 -1.30 -1.95
C SER A 139 -9.59 -2.73 -2.44
N VAL A 140 -8.57 -3.06 -3.24
CA VAL A 140 -8.41 -4.46 -3.69
C VAL A 140 -7.91 -5.35 -2.55
N LEU A 141 -8.56 -6.50 -2.35
CA LEU A 141 -8.06 -7.52 -1.43
C LEU A 141 -6.78 -8.11 -2.00
N HIS A 142 -5.71 -8.03 -1.21
CA HIS A 142 -4.42 -8.57 -1.57
C HIS A 142 -3.65 -9.08 -0.35
N ARG A 143 -2.71 -9.98 -0.60
CA ARG A 143 -1.90 -10.69 0.42
C ARG A 143 -0.52 -11.04 -0.12
N SER A 144 0.35 -11.58 0.72
CA SER A 144 1.53 -12.32 0.27
C SER A 144 1.87 -13.47 1.20
N PHE A 145 2.14 -14.65 0.66
CA PHE A 145 2.53 -15.83 1.43
C PHE A 145 3.96 -15.74 1.97
N PRO A 146 4.33 -16.50 3.01
CA PRO A 146 5.69 -16.53 3.54
C PRO A 146 6.73 -16.82 2.46
N ASN A 147 7.90 -16.18 2.55
CA ASN A 147 9.05 -16.52 1.71
C ASN A 147 9.70 -17.80 2.24
N LYS A 148 9.46 -18.91 1.53
CA LYS A 148 10.03 -20.23 1.87
C LYS A 148 11.30 -20.54 1.06
N SER A 149 11.73 -19.62 0.20
CA SER A 149 12.87 -19.80 -0.68
C SER A 149 14.20 -19.38 -0.02
N SER A 150 15.31 -19.63 -0.72
CA SER A 150 16.65 -19.16 -0.36
C SER A 150 16.98 -17.75 -0.88
N LYS A 151 16.05 -17.09 -1.60
CA LYS A 151 16.23 -15.76 -2.17
C LYS A 151 15.31 -14.76 -1.47
N SER A 152 15.78 -13.53 -1.28
CA SER A 152 14.95 -12.44 -0.77
C SER A 152 13.90 -12.01 -1.80
N ARG A 153 12.95 -11.17 -1.34
CA ARG A 153 11.97 -10.51 -2.22
C ARG A 153 11.81 -9.05 -1.82
N HIS A 154 12.83 -8.27 -2.15
CA HIS A 154 12.85 -6.85 -1.85
C HIS A 154 11.85 -6.10 -2.75
N ALA A 155 11.07 -5.21 -2.16
CA ALA A 155 10.17 -4.34 -2.89
C ALA A 155 10.15 -2.94 -2.25
N TYR A 156 10.10 -1.93 -3.09
CA TYR A 156 9.81 -0.57 -2.67
C TYR A 156 8.34 -0.28 -2.92
N THR A 157 7.63 0.27 -1.94
CA THR A 157 6.24 0.67 -2.10
C THR A 157 6.02 2.09 -1.59
N PHE A 158 5.11 2.82 -2.22
CA PHE A 158 4.57 4.06 -1.71
C PHE A 158 3.09 4.16 -2.06
N HIS A 159 2.35 4.85 -1.20
CA HIS A 159 0.93 5.07 -1.37
C HIS A 159 0.69 6.52 -1.73
N VAL A 160 -0.30 6.73 -2.57
CA VAL A 160 -0.78 8.05 -2.96
C VAL A 160 -2.28 8.13 -2.71
N VAL A 161 -2.75 9.34 -2.44
CA VAL A 161 -4.18 9.67 -2.28
C VAL A 161 -4.47 10.97 -3.00
N GLU A 162 -5.73 11.20 -3.37
CA GLU A 162 -6.15 12.50 -3.86
C GLU A 162 -6.14 13.52 -2.72
N GLN A 163 -5.50 14.66 -2.92
CA GLN A 163 -5.47 15.75 -1.96
C GLN A 163 -6.87 16.30 -1.66
N ASP A 164 -7.78 16.24 -2.64
CA ASP A 164 -9.15 16.72 -2.50
C ASP A 164 -10.03 15.77 -1.67
N ALA A 165 -9.56 14.56 -1.37
CA ALA A 165 -10.25 13.64 -0.47
C ALA A 165 -9.93 13.96 1.00
N VAL A 166 -10.89 13.70 1.88
CA VAL A 166 -10.71 13.95 3.32
C VAL A 166 -9.83 12.87 3.93
N TRP A 167 -8.60 13.22 4.32
CA TRP A 167 -7.73 12.33 5.09
C TRP A 167 -8.28 12.16 6.50
N SER A 168 -8.55 10.93 6.93
CA SER A 168 -9.13 10.72 8.25
C SER A 168 -8.15 11.05 9.38
N GLU A 169 -8.56 11.93 10.28
CA GLU A 169 -7.83 12.24 11.53
C GLU A 169 -7.62 11.01 12.42
N LYS A 170 -8.43 9.96 12.23
CA LYS A 170 -8.32 8.69 12.93
C LYS A 170 -7.24 7.77 12.36
N ASN A 171 -6.69 8.05 11.18
CA ASN A 171 -5.62 7.23 10.61
C ASN A 171 -4.40 7.19 11.55
N TRP A 172 -3.77 6.03 11.65
CA TRP A 172 -2.53 5.86 12.40
C TRP A 172 -1.40 6.72 11.85
N LEU A 173 -1.45 7.13 10.59
CA LEU A 173 -0.51 8.06 9.98
C LEU A 173 -1.16 9.44 9.85
N GLN A 174 -0.50 10.45 10.39
CA GLN A 174 -0.91 11.85 10.28
C GLN A 174 0.28 12.67 9.77
N PRO A 175 0.04 13.71 8.94
CA PRO A 175 1.10 14.64 8.55
C PRO A 175 1.60 15.39 9.79
N THR A 176 2.87 15.78 9.80
CA THR A 176 3.45 16.59 10.88
C THR A 176 3.77 18.00 10.40
N LYS A 177 4.17 18.89 11.32
CA LYS A 177 4.61 20.24 10.95
C LYS A 177 5.89 20.20 10.10
N GLU A 178 6.76 19.22 10.36
CA GLU A 178 8.04 19.03 9.69
C GLU A 178 7.87 18.33 8.33
N LEU A 179 6.85 17.48 8.21
CA LEU A 179 6.58 16.74 6.97
C LEU A 179 5.06 16.65 6.75
N SER A 180 4.54 17.59 5.98
CA SER A 180 3.25 17.42 5.29
C SER A 180 3.37 16.33 4.22
N PHE A 181 2.24 15.80 3.76
CA PHE A 181 2.24 14.88 2.63
C PHE A 181 2.58 15.65 1.35
N PRO A 182 3.73 15.38 0.71
CA PRO A 182 4.16 16.14 -0.45
C PRO A 182 3.30 15.83 -1.68
N PRO A 183 3.04 16.81 -2.56
CA PRO A 183 2.41 16.56 -3.85
C PRO A 183 3.30 15.67 -4.72
N LEU A 184 2.70 14.71 -5.40
CA LEU A 184 3.39 13.82 -6.33
C LEU A 184 3.74 14.54 -7.64
N TYR A 185 2.86 15.44 -8.09
CA TYR A 185 3.11 16.25 -9.27
C TYR A 185 3.96 17.46 -8.89
N ILE A 186 5.08 17.61 -9.59
CA ILE A 186 6.07 18.68 -9.42
C ILE A 186 6.28 19.38 -10.75
#